data_AF-A0A397TPE2-F1
#
_entry.id   AF-A0A397TPE2-F1
#
_cell.length_a   1.000
_cell.length_b   1.000
_cell.length_c   1.000
_cell.angle_alpha   90.00
_cell.angle_beta   90.00
_cell.angle_gamma   90.00
#
_symmetry.space_group_name_H-M   'P 1'
#
loop_
_entity.id
_entity.type
_entity.pdbx_description
1 polymer ?
#
loop_
_entity_poly.entity_id
_entity_poly.type
_entity_poly.pdbx_seq_one_letter_code
_entity_poly.pdbx_strand_id
1 'polypeptide(L)'
;MTKIETSKKNRIDQALIRFFICCGIPFSAVGHSYFIDIIQSLCYSYIPPNRTTLTLTILNHEISTVLLKINKKLEYKNNLKFGKSIYAFVIITPSRKQYIHALVDESSKSHTGSFNASEIERVLISI
;
A
#
# COMPACT_ATOMS: atom_id res chain seq x y z
N MET A 1 -5.36 7.19 -38.46
CA MET A 1 -4.84 6.80 -37.12
C MET A 1 -6.03 6.73 -36.17
N THR A 2 -6.41 5.54 -35.70
CA THR A 2 -7.57 5.34 -34.84
C THR A 2 -7.23 5.77 -33.41
N LYS A 3 -7.96 6.75 -32.89
CA LYS A 3 -7.85 7.22 -31.51
C LYS A 3 -8.24 6.07 -30.57
N ILE A 4 -7.43 5.81 -29.55
CA ILE A 4 -7.75 4.81 -28.53
C ILE A 4 -9.03 5.23 -27.79
N GLU A 5 -9.94 4.27 -27.56
CA GLU A 5 -11.12 4.50 -26.73
C GLU A 5 -10.73 4.87 -25.30
N THR A 6 -11.45 5.83 -24.71
CA THR A 6 -11.19 6.33 -23.35
C THR A 6 -11.26 5.21 -22.31
N SER A 7 -12.23 4.30 -22.44
CA SER A 7 -12.38 3.14 -21.55
C SER A 7 -11.16 2.22 -21.59
N LYS A 8 -10.64 1.94 -22.80
CA LYS A 8 -9.43 1.14 -23.01
C LYS A 8 -8.21 1.84 -22.46
N LYS A 9 -8.05 3.14 -22.70
CA LYS A 9 -6.96 3.95 -22.11
C LYS A 9 -6.97 3.87 -20.59
N ASN A 10 -8.13 4.08 -19.95
CA ASN A 10 -8.24 4.05 -18.50
C ASN A 10 -7.86 2.67 -17.92
N ARG A 11 -8.22 1.58 -18.60
CA ARG A 11 -7.81 0.22 -18.20
C ARG A 11 -6.30 0.02 -18.28
N ILE A 12 -5.67 0.53 -19.36
CA ILE A 12 -4.21 0.47 -19.51
C ILE A 12 -3.53 1.32 -18.42
N ASP A 13 -3.97 2.57 -18.20
CA ASP A 13 -3.43 3.46 -17.17
C ASP A 13 -3.52 2.82 -15.76
N GLN A 14 -4.65 2.17 -15.45
CA GLN A 14 -4.84 1.45 -14.19
C GLN A 14 -3.93 0.21 -14.05
N ALA A 15 -3.75 -0.57 -15.12
CA ALA A 15 -2.82 -1.71 -15.10
C ALA A 15 -1.37 -1.24 -14.95
N LEU A 16 -1.02 -0.14 -15.63
CA LEU A 16 0.30 0.47 -15.61
C LEU A 16 0.71 0.88 -14.19
N ILE A 17 -0.12 1.69 -13.52
CA ILE A 17 0.24 2.18 -12.18
C ILE A 17 0.35 1.03 -11.16
N ARG A 18 -0.48 -0.01 -11.30
CA ARG A 18 -0.37 -1.21 -10.45
C ARG A 18 0.92 -1.95 -10.67
N PHE A 19 1.34 -2.12 -11.93
CA PHE A 19 2.64 -2.74 -12.24
C PHE A 19 3.79 -1.95 -11.61
N PHE A 20 3.79 -0.62 -11.73
CA PHE A 20 4.85 0.20 -11.15
C PHE A 20 4.91 0.07 -9.62
N ILE A 21 3.77 0.10 -8.93
CA ILE A 21 3.73 0.00 -7.46
C ILE A 21 4.07 -1.41 -6.98
N CYS A 22 3.38 -2.42 -7.52
CA CYS A 22 3.51 -3.80 -7.05
C CYS A 22 4.90 -4.39 -7.34
N CYS A 23 5.56 -3.92 -8.39
CA CYS A 23 6.91 -4.36 -8.76
C CYS A 23 8.01 -3.39 -8.30
N GLY A 24 7.68 -2.32 -7.57
CA GLY A 24 8.67 -1.35 -7.07
C GLY A 24 9.44 -0.61 -8.17
N ILE A 25 8.82 -0.40 -9.33
CA ILE A 25 9.48 0.25 -10.47
C ILE A 25 9.51 1.76 -10.24
N PRO A 26 10.68 2.41 -10.36
CA PRO A 26 10.76 3.86 -10.28
C PRO A 26 9.86 4.54 -11.31
N PHE A 27 9.07 5.55 -10.91
CA PHE A 27 8.18 6.28 -11.84
C PHE A 27 8.93 7.03 -12.95
N SER A 28 10.24 7.24 -12.83
CA SER A 28 11.07 7.74 -13.93
C SER A 28 11.08 6.80 -15.15
N ALA A 29 10.85 5.49 -14.94
CA ALA A 29 10.86 4.51 -16.02
C ALA A 29 9.73 4.71 -17.05
N VAL A 30 8.61 5.34 -16.67
CA VAL A 30 7.46 5.52 -17.59
C VAL A 30 7.81 6.42 -18.79
N GLY A 31 8.76 7.33 -18.63
CA GLY A 31 9.25 8.22 -19.68
C GLY A 31 10.49 7.71 -20.40
N HIS A 32 11.01 6.55 -20.03
CA HIS A 32 12.22 6.00 -20.64
C HIS A 32 11.92 5.50 -22.06
N SER A 33 12.82 5.74 -23.02
CA SER A 33 12.65 5.33 -24.43
C SER A 33 12.33 3.85 -24.58
N TYR A 34 13.14 2.96 -24.01
CA TYR A 34 12.86 1.51 -24.04
C TYR A 34 11.50 1.12 -23.47
N PHE A 35 11.02 1.83 -22.44
CA PHE A 35 9.70 1.57 -21.90
C PHE A 35 8.61 1.98 -22.90
N ILE A 36 8.74 3.18 -23.47
CA ILE A 36 7.83 3.69 -24.50
C ILE A 36 7.82 2.74 -25.71
N ASP A 37 8.98 2.26 -26.17
CA ASP A 37 9.11 1.33 -27.29
C ASP A 37 8.36 0.02 -27.02
N ILE A 38 8.50 -0.55 -25.82
CA ILE A 38 7.75 -1.74 -25.41
C ILE A 38 6.24 -1.47 -25.47
N ILE A 39 5.78 -0.37 -24.88
CA ILE A 39 4.36 -0.04 -24.83
C ILE A 39 3.80 0.22 -26.23
N GLN A 40 4.52 0.93 -27.09
CA GLN A 40 4.09 1.20 -28.47
C GLN A 40 4.11 -0.07 -29.33
N SER A 41 5.02 -1.01 -29.07
CA SER A 41 5.04 -2.32 -29.73
C SER A 41 3.81 -3.16 -29.36
N LEU A 42 3.32 -3.03 -28.12
CA LEU A 42 2.12 -3.74 -27.66
C LEU A 42 0.82 -3.01 -28.06
N CYS A 43 0.82 -1.67 -28.03
CA CYS A 43 -0.34 -0.85 -28.35
C CYS A 43 0.09 0.51 -28.93
N TYR A 44 0.30 0.55 -30.23
CA TYR A 44 0.79 1.75 -30.94
C TYR A 44 -0.08 3.01 -30.72
N SER A 45 -1.40 2.85 -30.60
CA SER A 45 -2.33 3.97 -30.38
C SER A 45 -2.31 4.54 -28.95
N TYR A 46 -1.63 3.89 -28.01
CA TYR A 46 -1.56 4.31 -26.62
C TYR A 46 -0.30 5.12 -26.37
N ILE A 47 -0.48 6.32 -25.83
CA ILE A 47 0.60 7.19 -25.39
C ILE A 47 0.71 7.06 -23.86
N PRO A 48 1.85 6.54 -23.35
CA PRO A 48 2.06 6.45 -21.91
C PRO A 48 1.95 7.83 -21.22
N PRO A 49 1.41 7.88 -19.99
CA PRO A 49 1.43 9.11 -19.21
C PRO A 49 2.88 9.50 -18.88
N ASN A 50 3.15 10.80 -18.80
CA ASN A 50 4.40 11.26 -18.22
C ASN A 50 4.41 10.98 -16.69
N ARG A 51 5.60 11.08 -16.09
CA ARG A 51 5.81 10.83 -14.65
C ARG A 51 4.84 11.63 -13.76
N THR A 52 4.61 12.89 -14.09
CA THR A 52 3.75 13.79 -13.31
C THR A 52 2.29 13.33 -13.39
N THR A 53 1.77 13.04 -14.58
CA THR A 53 0.42 12.51 -14.78
C THR A 53 0.24 11.15 -14.10
N LEU A 54 1.25 10.27 -14.19
CA LEU A 54 1.23 8.98 -13.53
C LEU A 54 1.12 9.13 -11.99
N THR A 55 1.88 10.04 -11.40
CA THR A 55 1.99 10.20 -9.94
C THR A 55 0.89 11.08 -9.34
N LEU A 56 0.54 12.20 -9.97
CA LEU A 56 -0.39 13.18 -9.40
C LEU A 56 -1.85 12.94 -9.83
N THR A 57 -2.09 12.20 -10.90
CA THR A 57 -3.45 11.98 -11.42
C THR A 57 -3.84 10.52 -11.30
N ILE A 58 -3.12 9.62 -11.99
CA ILE A 58 -3.52 8.21 -12.09
C ILE A 58 -3.40 7.51 -10.73
N LEU A 59 -2.28 7.72 -10.03
CA LEU A 59 -2.07 7.18 -8.69
C LEU A 59 -3.12 7.67 -7.68
N ASN A 60 -3.36 8.98 -7.63
CA ASN A 60 -4.35 9.56 -6.73
C ASN A 60 -5.77 9.01 -7.00
N HIS A 61 -6.12 8.82 -8.27
CA HIS A 61 -7.38 8.19 -8.66
C HIS A 61 -7.46 6.73 -8.19
N GLU A 62 -6.40 5.93 -8.37
CA GLU A 62 -6.36 4.55 -7.87
C GLU A 62 -6.44 4.48 -6.34
N ILE A 63 -5.72 5.34 -5.62
CA ILE A 63 -5.80 5.43 -4.16
C ILE A 63 -7.22 5.73 -3.72
N SER A 64 -7.87 6.72 -4.35
CA SER A 64 -9.26 7.10 -4.05
C SER A 64 -10.22 5.94 -4.32
N THR A 65 -10.04 5.24 -5.43
CA THR A 65 -10.85 4.07 -5.81
C THR A 65 -10.68 2.92 -4.80
N VAL A 66 -9.45 2.64 -4.38
CA VAL A 66 -9.15 1.60 -3.39
C VAL A 66 -9.73 1.98 -2.03
N LEU A 67 -9.55 3.24 -1.60
CA LEU A 67 -10.09 3.73 -0.33
C LEU A 67 -11.62 3.65 -0.30
N LEU A 68 -12.30 4.04 -1.38
CA LEU A 68 -13.76 3.89 -1.50
C LEU A 68 -14.20 2.42 -1.39
N LYS A 69 -13.48 1.50 -2.03
CA LYS A 69 -13.77 0.06 -1.93
C LYS A 69 -13.54 -0.49 -0.53
N ILE A 70 -12.49 -0.03 0.14
CA ILE A 70 -12.22 -0.37 1.54
C ILE A 70 -13.36 0.14 2.42
N ASN A 71 -13.68 1.43 2.35
CA ASN A 71 -14.73 2.04 3.16
C ASN A 71 -16.08 1.33 2.98
N LYS A 72 -16.50 1.05 1.74
CA LYS A 72 -17.72 0.26 1.46
C LYS A 72 -17.70 -1.14 2.06
N LYS A 73 -16.53 -1.80 2.10
CA LYS A 73 -16.38 -3.12 2.74
C LYS A 73 -16.43 -3.04 4.27
N LEU A 74 -16.10 -1.88 4.84
CA LEU A 74 -16.05 -1.64 6.28
C LEU A 74 -17.35 -1.06 6.85
N GLU A 75 -18.15 -0.36 6.04
CA GLU A 75 -19.37 0.40 6.42
C GLU A 75 -20.43 -0.43 7.17
N TYR A 76 -20.44 -1.76 7.01
CA TYR A 76 -21.40 -2.67 7.65
C TYR A 76 -20.75 -3.71 8.58
N LYS A 77 -19.47 -3.54 8.92
CA LYS A 77 -18.76 -4.47 9.81
C LYS A 77 -18.65 -3.91 11.22
N ASN A 78 -19.60 -4.26 12.08
CA ASN A 78 -19.60 -3.88 13.50
C ASN A 78 -18.49 -4.54 14.34
N ASN A 79 -17.73 -5.48 13.78
CA ASN A 79 -16.67 -6.23 14.49
C ASN A 79 -15.44 -6.43 13.60
N LEU A 80 -14.75 -5.34 13.25
CA LEU A 80 -13.45 -5.40 12.59
C LEU A 80 -12.41 -5.96 13.58
N LYS A 81 -11.90 -7.16 13.30
CA LYS A 81 -10.78 -7.74 14.03
C LYS A 81 -9.49 -7.31 13.33
N PHE A 82 -8.59 -6.64 14.06
CA PHE A 82 -7.23 -6.46 13.59
C PHE A 82 -6.60 -7.84 13.40
N GLY A 83 -5.90 -8.02 12.28
CA GLY A 83 -5.28 -9.28 11.93
C GLY A 83 -4.22 -9.70 12.95
N LYS A 84 -3.89 -10.99 12.90
CA LYS A 84 -2.81 -11.65 13.64
C LYS A 84 -1.59 -10.73 13.83
N SER A 85 -1.32 -10.29 15.05
CA SER A 85 -0.24 -9.34 15.33
C SER A 85 0.81 -9.94 16.28
N ILE A 86 2.07 -9.81 15.88
CA ILE A 86 3.24 -10.07 16.75
C ILE A 86 3.66 -8.71 17.32
N TYR A 87 3.71 -8.62 18.64
CA TYR A 87 4.11 -7.40 19.35
C TYR A 87 5.61 -7.50 19.65
N ALA A 88 6.36 -6.50 19.20
CA ALA A 88 7.76 -6.31 19.57
C ALA A 88 7.83 -5.18 20.60
N PHE A 89 8.23 -5.52 21.82
CA PHE A 89 8.50 -4.55 22.88
C PHE A 89 9.97 -4.17 22.81
N VAL A 90 10.24 -2.90 22.51
CA VAL A 90 11.59 -2.38 22.31
C VAL A 90 11.92 -1.38 23.43
N ILE A 91 13.00 -1.64 24.17
CA ILE A 91 13.55 -0.70 25.14
C ILE A 91 14.50 0.25 24.41
N ILE A 92 14.27 1.54 24.59
CA ILE A 92 15.11 2.61 24.05
C ILE A 92 15.83 3.29 25.21
N THR A 93 17.15 3.27 25.21
CA THR A 93 17.95 3.94 26.25
C THR A 93 18.05 5.46 26.01
N PRO A 94 18.44 6.27 27.01
CA PRO A 94 18.74 7.68 26.81
C PRO A 94 19.80 7.95 25.73
N SER A 95 20.72 7.00 25.53
CA SER A 95 21.72 7.00 24.45
C SER A 95 21.18 6.56 23.08
N ARG A 96 19.86 6.38 22.95
CA ARG A 96 19.14 5.94 21.73
C ARG A 96 19.52 4.54 21.24
N LYS A 97 20.12 3.69 22.09
CA LYS A 97 20.29 2.27 21.77
C LYS A 97 18.96 1.55 21.92
N GLN A 98 18.65 0.64 21.01
CA GLN A 98 17.40 -0.11 20.98
C GLN A 98 17.68 -1.59 21.26
N TYR A 99 16.90 -2.17 22.16
CA TYR A 99 16.98 -3.59 22.52
C TYR A 99 15.58 -4.20 22.45
N ILE A 100 15.45 -5.38 21.82
CA ILE A 100 14.19 -6.13 21.86
C ILE A 100 14.10 -6.76 23.25
N HIS A 101 13.11 -6.32 24.02
CA HIS A 101 12.81 -6.84 25.36
C HIS A 101 11.95 -8.10 25.29
N ALA A 102 10.90 -8.06 24.49
CA ALA A 102 9.99 -9.20 24.32
C ALA A 102 9.40 -9.24 22.91
N LEU A 103 9.16 -10.46 22.43
CA LEU A 103 8.34 -10.75 21.26
C LEU A 103 7.17 -11.60 21.72
N VAL A 104 5.95 -11.07 21.55
CA VAL A 104 4.74 -11.74 22.00
C VAL A 104 3.86 -12.01 20.79
N ASP A 105 3.59 -13.29 20.53
CA ASP A 105 2.66 -13.72 19.50
C ASP A 105 1.23 -13.69 20.06
N GLU A 106 0.53 -12.59 19.81
CA GLU A 106 -0.89 -12.45 20.17
C GLU A 106 -1.80 -12.66 18.97
N SER A 107 -1.31 -13.35 17.93
CA SER A 107 -2.04 -13.55 16.68
C SER A 107 -3.40 -14.25 16.85
N SER A 108 -3.59 -14.99 17.94
CA SER A 108 -4.82 -15.70 18.25
C SER A 108 -5.83 -14.87 19.05
N LYS A 109 -5.49 -13.66 19.50
CA LYS A 109 -6.32 -12.86 20.40
C LYS A 109 -7.12 -11.77 19.69
N SER A 110 -8.18 -11.30 20.35
CA SER A 110 -8.94 -10.14 19.93
C SER A 110 -8.23 -8.88 20.42
N HIS A 111 -7.55 -8.18 19.51
CA HIS A 111 -6.79 -6.97 19.81
C HIS A 111 -7.69 -5.75 20.08
N THR A 112 -8.39 -5.75 21.22
CA THR A 112 -9.14 -4.58 21.73
C THR A 112 -8.19 -3.60 22.42
N GLY A 113 -8.62 -2.34 22.58
CA GLY A 113 -7.84 -1.35 23.32
C GLY A 113 -7.53 -1.77 24.77
N SER A 114 -8.49 -2.41 25.45
CA SER A 114 -8.31 -2.95 26.80
C SER A 114 -7.29 -4.10 26.85
N PHE A 115 -7.33 -5.01 25.86
CA PHE A 115 -6.36 -6.09 25.75
C PHE A 115 -4.94 -5.53 25.59
N ASN A 116 -4.75 -4.60 24.65
CA ASN A 116 -3.45 -3.96 24.42
C ASN A 116 -2.90 -3.25 25.67
N ALA A 117 -3.75 -2.55 26.42
CA ALA A 117 -3.36 -1.90 27.67
C ALA A 117 -2.84 -2.92 28.71
N SER A 118 -3.55 -4.04 28.88
CA SER A 118 -3.14 -5.09 29.82
C SER A 118 -1.83 -5.79 29.41
N GLU A 119 -1.59 -5.98 28.11
CA GLU A 119 -0.32 -6.55 27.61
C GLU A 119 0.86 -5.61 27.85
N ILE A 120 0.65 -4.30 27.61
CA ILE A 120 1.68 -3.28 27.90
C ILE A 120 2.00 -3.25 29.39
N GLU A 121 0.98 -3.24 30.26
CA GLU A 121 1.16 -3.26 31.71
C GLU A 121 1.94 -4.50 32.18
N ARG A 122 1.59 -5.68 31.67
CA ARG A 122 2.31 -6.93 31.95
C ARG A 122 3.79 -6.83 31.60
N VAL A 123 4.10 -6.29 30.43
CA VAL A 123 5.49 -6.14 30.00
C VAL A 123 6.24 -5.12 30.85
N LEU A 124 5.61 -3.99 31.20
CA LEU A 124 6.24 -2.98 32.06
C LEU A 124 6.58 -3.53 33.46
N ILE A 125 5.75 -4.41 34.02
CA ILE A 125 6.01 -5.07 35.31
C ILE A 125 7.14 -6.11 35.22
N SER A 126 7.46 -6.58 34.02
CA SER A 126 8.51 -7.59 33.77
C SER A 126 9.91 -7.01 33.51
N ILE A 127 10.04 -5.69 33.44
CA ILE A 127 11.31 -4.95 33.27
C ILE A 127 11.93 -4.69 34.64
#